data_AF-X1K155-F1
#
_entry.id   AF-X1K155-F1
#
_cell.length_a   1.000
_cell.length_b   1.000
_cell.length_c   1.000
_cell.angle_alpha   90.00
_cell.angle_beta   90.00
_cell.angle_gamma   90.00
#
_symmetry.space_group_name_H-M   'P 1'
#
loop_
_entity.id
_entity.type
_entity.pdbx_description
1 polymer ?
#
loop_
_entity_poly.entity_id
_entity_poly.type
_entity_poly.pdbx_seq_one_letter_code
_entity_poly.pdbx_strand_id
1 'polypeptide(L)' 'MEYKIGIDVGGTFTDFLLTSKDGSSEIYKVLSTP' A
#
# COMPACT_ATOMS: atom_id res chain seq x y z
N MET A 1 2.86 17.95 0.08
CA MET A 1 1.99 16.82 -0.27
C MET A 1 1.98 15.88 0.93
N GLU A 2 0.81 15.48 1.41
CA GLU A 2 0.65 14.62 2.58
C GLU A 2 0.03 13.30 2.11
N TYR A 3 0.74 12.21 2.38
CA TYR A 3 0.32 10.86 2.02
C TYR A 3 0.29 9.98 3.27
N LYS A 4 -0.64 9.04 3.30
CA LYS A 4 -0.63 7.94 4.27
C LYS A 4 -0.53 6.63 3.50
N ILE A 5 0.32 5.74 3.98
CA ILE A 5 0.49 4.40 3.43
C ILE A 5 0.08 3.35 4.46
N GLY A 6 -0.83 2.47 4.07
CA GLY A 6 -1.10 1.21 4.76
C GLY A 6 -0.27 0.10 4.12
N ILE A 7 0.35 -0.75 4.94
CA ILE A 7 1.16 -1.89 4.48
C ILE A 7 0.63 -3.13 5.19
N ASP A 8 0.25 -4.15 4.41
CA ASP A 8 -0.12 -5.47 4.89
C ASP A 8 0.83 -6.52 4.31
N VAL A 9 1.62 -7.16 5.17
CA VAL A 9 2.66 -8.11 4.77
C VAL A 9 2.13 -9.52 4.92
N GLY A 10 1.86 -10.17 3.79
CA GLY A 10 1.54 -11.58 3.71
C GLY A 10 2.73 -12.46 3.33
N GLY A 11 2.51 -13.78 3.28
CA GLY A 11 3.54 -14.74 2.91
C GLY A 11 3.90 -14.75 1.41
N THR A 12 2.91 -14.53 0.53
CA THR A 12 3.14 -14.51 -0.93
C THR A 12 3.19 -13.09 -1.49
N PHE A 13 2.35 -12.19 -0.98
CA PHE A 13 2.25 -10.82 -1.47
C PHE A 13 2.27 -9.83 -0.31
N THR A 14 2.79 -8.64 -0.59
CA THR A 14 2.66 -7.45 0.25
C THR A 14 1.74 -6.47 -0.46
N ASP A 15 0.72 -6.02 0.26
CA ASP A 15 -0.27 -5.07 -0.23
C ASP A 15 0.02 -3.66 0.31
N PHE A 16 -0.06 -2.67 -0.57
CA PHE A 16 0.07 -1.25 -0.22
C PHE A 16 -1.20 -0.50 -0.58
N LEU A 17 -1.68 0.31 0.36
CA LEU A 17 -2.73 1.29 0.13
C LEU A 17 -2.13 2.69 0.33
N LEU A 18 -1.93 3.41 -0.78
CA LEU A 18 -1.51 4.81 -0.75
C LEU A 18 -2.76 5.68 -0.75
N THR A 19 -2.85 6.61 0.19
CA THR A 19 -3.93 7.61 0.25
C THR A 19 -3.36 9.00 0.29
N SER A 20 -3.97 9.89 -0.47
CA SER A 20 -3.67 11.31 -0.50
C SER A 20 -4.67 12.07 0.37
N LYS A 21 -4.30 13.28 0.80
CA LYS A 21 -5.20 14.16 1.56
C LYS A 21 -6.48 14.57 0.82
N ASP A 22 -6.46 14.57 -0.50
CA ASP A 22 -7.63 14.88 -1.35
C ASP A 22 -8.64 13.71 -1.45
N GLY A 23 -8.35 12.59 -0.77
CA GLY A 23 -9.19 11.40 -0.76
C GLY A 23 -8.92 10.43 -1.92
N SER A 24 -7.99 10.74 -2.82
CA SER A 24 -7.53 9.77 -3.82
C SER A 24 -6.77 8.62 -3.16
N SER A 25 -6.91 7.42 -3.74
CA SER A 25 -6.23 6.22 -3.25
C SER A 25 -5.77 5.32 -4.38
N GLU A 26 -4.62 4.69 -4.18
CA GLU A 26 -4.04 3.73 -5.10
C GLU A 26 -3.68 2.45 -4.35
N ILE A 27 -3.88 1.30 -5.01
CA ILE A 27 -3.59 -0.02 -4.45
C ILE A 27 -2.49 -0.68 -5.27
N TYR A 28 -1.50 -1.22 -4.58
CA TYR A 28 -0.41 -1.97 -5.17
C TYR A 28 -0.30 -3.34 -4.50
N LYS A 29 -0.04 -4.37 -5.30
CA LYS A 29 0.23 -5.74 -4.84
C LYS A 29 1.53 -6.20 -5.47
N VAL A 30 2.50 -6.60 -4.65
CA VAL A 30 3.80 -7.11 -5.10
C VAL A 30 4.11 -8.42 -4.41
N LEU A 31 4.95 -9.26 -5.02
CA LEU A 31 5.44 -10.46 -4.36
C LEU A 31 6.22 -10.09 -3.09
N SER A 32 5.95 -10.78 -1.99
CA SER A 32 6.69 -10.61 -0.74
C SER A 32 8.11 -11.15 -0.87
N THR A 33 9.03 -10.52 -0.13
CA THR A 33 10.39 -11.01 0.08
C THR A 33 10.53 -11.42 1.55
N PRO A 34 10.54 -12.73 1.86
CA PRO A 34 10.74 -13.22 3.22
C PRO A 34 12.08 -12.85 3.83
#